data_AF-A0AAJ4F714-F1
#
_entry.id   AF-A0AAJ4F714-F1
#
_cell.length_a   1.000
_cell.length_b   1.000
_cell.length_c   1.000
_cell.angle_alpha   90.00
_cell.angle_beta   90.00
_cell.angle_gamma   90.00
#
_symmetry.space_group_name_H-M   'P 1'
#
loop_
_entity.id
_entity.type
_entity.pdbx_description
1 polymer ?
#
loop_
_entity_poly.entity_id
_entity_poly.type
_entity_poly.pdbx_seq_one_letter_code
_entity_poly.pdbx_strand_id
1 'polypeptide(L)'
;MSNPNQLVKIIADFAIFLEFNDEDTLNPDAAVEMMESIAADLDLLSNDEKVNLIKSFDDISKMYSGEEADFVKDLPDTFGLR
;
A
#
# COMPACT_ATOMS: atom_id res chain seq x y z
N MET A 1 5.15 21.63 4.15
CA MET A 1 3.86 20.94 4.27
C MET A 1 4.03 19.61 3.58
N SER A 2 4.00 18.51 4.33
CA SER A 2 4.04 17.17 3.72
C SER A 2 2.77 17.00 2.90
N ASN A 3 2.91 16.65 1.62
CA ASN A 3 1.76 16.35 0.78
C ASN A 3 1.16 15.04 1.36
N PRO A 4 -0.12 14.97 1.80
CA PRO A 4 -0.68 13.76 2.42
C PRO A 4 -0.50 12.52 1.52
N ASN A 5 -0.52 12.72 0.21
CA ASN A 5 -0.26 11.70 -0.79
C ASN A 5 1.18 11.16 -0.77
N GLN A 6 2.14 11.88 -0.20
CA GLN A 6 3.54 11.46 -0.19
C GLN A 6 3.80 10.31 0.78
N LEU A 7 3.14 10.28 1.95
CA LEU A 7 3.23 9.12 2.85
C LEU A 7 2.55 7.90 2.23
N VAL A 8 1.37 8.09 1.64
CA VAL A 8 0.63 7.02 0.95
C VAL A 8 1.44 6.48 -0.24
N LYS A 9 2.12 7.36 -0.98
CA LYS A 9 3.04 6.96 -2.05
C LYS A 9 4.21 6.12 -1.52
N ILE A 10 4.82 6.51 -0.39
CA ILE A 10 5.90 5.72 0.21
C ILE A 10 5.40 4.32 0.57
N ILE A 11 4.20 4.21 1.17
CA ILE A 11 3.59 2.92 1.50
C ILE A 11 3.34 2.10 0.23
N ALA A 12 2.77 2.72 -0.81
CA ALA A 12 2.51 2.07 -2.10
C ALA A 12 3.79 1.60 -2.79
N ASP A 13 4.84 2.43 -2.82
CA ASP A 13 6.15 2.07 -3.40
C ASP A 13 6.75 0.85 -2.67
N PHE A 14 6.64 0.81 -1.34
CA PHE A 14 7.09 -0.33 -0.56
C PHE A 14 6.23 -1.57 -0.82
N ALA A 15 4.89 -1.44 -0.86
CA ALA A 15 4.02 -2.57 -1.13
C ALA A 15 4.27 -3.16 -2.54
N ILE A 16 4.50 -2.30 -3.55
CA ILE A 16 4.92 -2.73 -4.89
C ILE A 16 6.23 -3.50 -4.81
N PHE A 17 7.22 -3.00 -4.06
CA PHE A 17 8.48 -3.71 -3.88
C PHE A 17 8.27 -5.09 -3.24
N LEU A 18 7.39 -5.21 -2.26
CA LEU A 18 7.11 -6.49 -1.60
C LEU A 18 6.37 -7.48 -2.52
N GLU A 19 5.45 -7.01 -3.36
CA GLU A 19 4.61 -7.84 -4.24
C GLU A 19 5.33 -8.27 -5.53
N PHE A 20 6.05 -7.36 -6.18
CA PHE A 20 6.54 -7.57 -7.55
C PHE A 20 8.00 -8.02 -7.65
N ASN A 21 8.67 -8.29 -6.54
CA ASN A 21 10.02 -8.89 -6.55
C ASN A 21 9.95 -10.41 -6.51
N ASP A 22 10.93 -11.04 -7.17
CA ASP A 22 11.06 -12.50 -7.20
C ASP A 22 11.71 -13.06 -5.92
N GLU A 23 11.59 -14.37 -5.74
CA GLU A 23 12.13 -15.10 -4.57
C GLU A 23 13.67 -15.03 -4.50
N ASP A 24 14.34 -14.76 -5.62
CA ASP A 24 15.80 -14.59 -5.69
C ASP A 24 16.23 -13.24 -5.09
N THR A 25 15.36 -12.24 -5.12
CA THR A 25 15.60 -10.89 -4.61
C THR A 25 15.06 -10.68 -3.20
N LEU A 26 13.85 -11.19 -2.93
CA LEU A 26 13.15 -11.01 -1.66
C LEU A 26 12.51 -12.34 -1.24
N ASN A 27 12.76 -12.76 0.01
CA ASN A 27 12.11 -13.93 0.56
C ASN A 27 10.58 -13.70 0.61
N PRO A 28 9.76 -14.55 -0.04
CA PRO A 28 8.31 -14.34 -0.12
C PRO A 28 7.62 -14.34 1.25
N ASP A 29 8.03 -15.21 2.16
CA ASP A 29 7.46 -15.27 3.51
C ASP A 29 7.73 -13.96 4.26
N ALA A 30 8.95 -13.43 4.16
CA ALA A 30 9.31 -12.14 4.76
C ALA A 30 8.57 -10.96 4.10
N ALA A 31 8.28 -11.05 2.80
CA ALA A 31 7.49 -10.05 2.08
C ALA A 31 6.04 -10.00 2.60
N VAL A 32 5.43 -11.18 2.75
CA VAL A 32 4.08 -11.34 3.31
C VAL A 32 4.04 -10.85 4.76
N GLU A 33 4.98 -11.26 5.62
CA GLU A 33 5.05 -10.80 7.02
C GLU A 33 5.14 -9.27 7.11
N MET A 34 5.90 -8.63 6.22
CA MET A 34 5.99 -7.17 6.18
C MET A 34 4.69 -6.51 5.70
N MET A 35 4.02 -7.07 4.69
CA MET A 35 2.70 -6.61 4.24
C MET A 35 1.65 -6.71 5.35
N GLU A 36 1.64 -7.81 6.10
CA GLU A 36 0.76 -7.99 7.26
C GLU A 36 1.07 -6.99 8.38
N SER A 37 2.36 -6.71 8.65
CA SER A 37 2.76 -5.69 9.62
C SER A 37 2.27 -4.30 9.21
N ILE A 38 2.36 -3.94 7.93
CA ILE A 38 1.84 -2.67 7.42
C ILE A 38 0.33 -2.63 7.58
N ALA A 39 -0.39 -3.69 7.22
CA ALA A 39 -1.84 -3.78 7.36
C ALA A 39 -2.26 -3.55 8.83
N ALA A 40 -1.59 -4.22 9.77
CA ALA A 40 -1.86 -4.09 11.20
C ALA A 40 -1.67 -2.65 11.70
N ASP A 41 -0.59 -1.98 11.28
CA ASP A 41 -0.34 -0.59 11.67
C ASP A 41 -1.37 0.38 11.08
N LEU A 42 -1.79 0.16 9.82
CA LEU A 42 -2.83 0.96 9.17
C LEU A 42 -4.22 0.71 9.79
N ASP A 43 -4.48 -0.47 10.34
CA ASP A 43 -5.75 -0.78 11.00
C ASP A 43 -5.93 0.01 12.32
N LEU A 44 -4.85 0.50 12.92
CA LEU A 44 -4.88 1.35 14.12
C LEU A 44 -5.35 2.79 13.85
N LEU A 45 -5.45 3.20 12.58
CA LEU A 45 -5.95 4.51 12.20
C LEU A 45 -7.43 4.67 12.57
N SER A 46 -7.85 5.90 12.84
CA SER A 46 -9.26 6.22 13.02
C SER A 46 -10.05 6.01 11.72
N ASN A 47 -11.38 5.84 11.83
CA ASN A 47 -12.23 5.68 10.65
C ASN A 47 -12.10 6.84 9.65
N ASP A 48 -11.97 8.07 10.13
CA ASP A 48 -11.78 9.25 9.26
C ASP A 48 -10.43 9.21 8.54
N GLU A 49 -9.37 8.76 9.22
CA GLU A 49 -8.04 8.56 8.62
C GLU A 49 -8.06 7.44 7.59
N LYS A 50 -8.73 6.31 7.87
CA LYS A 50 -8.90 5.21 6.91
C LYS A 50 -9.64 5.67 5.65
N VAL A 51 -10.72 6.43 5.78
CA VAL A 51 -11.46 6.98 4.63
C VAL A 51 -10.57 7.90 3.78
N ASN A 52 -9.73 8.72 4.41
CA ASN A 52 -8.79 9.59 3.69
C ASN A 52 -7.66 8.78 3.03
N LEU A 53 -7.17 7.74 3.69
CA LEU A 53 -6.15 6.84 3.17
C LEU A 53 -6.64 6.09 1.92
N ILE A 54 -7.85 5.53 1.97
CA ILE A 54 -8.48 4.83 0.83
C ILE A 54 -8.58 5.74 -0.40
N LYS A 55 -9.02 6.99 -0.22
CA LYS A 55 -9.08 7.98 -1.30
C LYS A 55 -7.69 8.32 -1.84
N SER A 56 -6.71 8.43 -0.94
CA SER A 56 -5.34 8.75 -1.33
C SER A 56 -4.73 7.65 -2.18
N PHE A 57 -4.98 6.37 -1.87
CA PHE A 57 -4.56 5.23 -2.72
C PHE A 57 -5.16 5.30 -4.13
N ASP A 58 -6.47 5.58 -4.25
CA ASP A 58 -7.10 5.78 -5.56
C ASP A 58 -6.48 6.95 -6.34
N ASP A 59 -6.17 8.05 -5.67
CA ASP A 59 -5.55 9.21 -6.31
C ASP A 59 -4.11 8.95 -6.77
N ILE A 60 -3.29 8.29 -5.95
CA ILE A 60 -1.90 8.01 -6.33
C ILE A 60 -1.79 6.85 -7.32
N SER A 61 -2.76 5.94 -7.42
CA SER A 61 -2.76 4.85 -8.40
C SER A 61 -2.53 5.35 -9.83
N LYS A 62 -3.06 6.54 -10.13
CA LYS A 62 -2.94 7.25 -11.41
C LYS A 62 -1.49 7.68 -11.74
N MET A 63 -0.58 7.60 -10.77
CA MET A 63 0.85 7.89 -10.93
C MET A 63 1.67 6.67 -11.35
N TYR A 64 1.10 5.46 -11.25
CA TYR A 64 1.71 4.20 -11.64
C TYR A 64 1.16 3.73 -12.99
N SER A 65 1.68 2.63 -13.54
CA SER A 65 1.25 2.10 -14.83
C SER A 65 1.16 0.57 -14.83
N GLY A 66 0.20 0.03 -15.58
CA GLY A 66 0.02 -1.42 -15.70
C GLY A 66 -0.43 -2.05 -14.39
N GLU A 67 0.11 -3.23 -14.09
CA GLU A 67 -0.25 -4.02 -12.90
C GLU A 67 0.03 -3.28 -11.58
N GLU A 68 1.06 -2.43 -11.52
CA GLU A 68 1.34 -1.62 -10.33
C GLU A 68 0.20 -0.62 -10.03
N ALA A 69 -0.42 -0.04 -11.06
CA ALA A 69 -1.53 0.90 -10.87
C ALA A 69 -2.78 0.20 -10.33
N ASP A 70 -3.09 -0.98 -10.86
CA ASP A 70 -4.21 -1.81 -10.40
C ASP A 70 -3.95 -2.29 -8.97
N PHE A 71 -2.74 -2.77 -8.68
CA PHE A 71 -2.34 -3.18 -7.33
C PHE A 71 -2.48 -2.04 -6.31
N VAL A 72 -1.97 -0.84 -6.61
CA VAL A 72 -2.07 0.32 -5.71
C VAL A 72 -3.52 0.72 -5.43
N LYS A 73 -4.41 0.53 -6.41
CA LYS A 73 -5.85 0.79 -6.25
C LYS A 73 -6.54 -0.23 -5.34
N ASP A 74 -6.04 -1.46 -5.33
CA ASP A 74 -6.55 -2.59 -4.55
C ASP A 74 -5.89 -2.73 -3.17
N LEU A 75 -4.79 -2.00 -2.90
CA LEU A 75 -4.14 -1.94 -1.57
C LEU A 75 -5.10 -1.70 -0.39
N PRO A 76 -6.13 -0.84 -0.47
CA PRO A 76 -7.13 -0.74 0.58
C PRO A 76 -7.78 -2.06 0.97
N ASP A 77 -8.07 -2.92 -0.01
CA ASP A 77 -8.68 -4.23 0.21
C ASP A 77 -7.64 -5.21 0.75
N THR A 78 -6.42 -5.19 0.21
CA THR A 78 -5.27 -5.98 0.70
C THR A 78 -4.94 -5.70 2.17
N PHE A 79 -5.01 -4.44 2.60
CA PHE A 79 -4.76 -4.03 3.98
C PHE A 79 -6.00 -4.13 4.88
N GLY A 80 -7.14 -4.63 4.39
CA GLY A 80 -8.36 -4.80 5.18
C GLY A 80 -9.01 -3.49 5.64
N LEU A 81 -8.83 -2.40 4.87
CA LEU A 81 -9.35 -1.06 5.20
C LEU A 81 -10.77 -0.82 4.67
N ARG A 82 -11.29 -1.70 3.79
CA ARG A 82 -12.63 -1.62 3.16
C ARG A 82 -13.57 -2.71 3.67
#